data_AF-A0AAW0ILI4-F1
#
_entry.id   AF-A0AAW0ILI4-F1
#
_cell.length_a   1.000
_cell.length_b   1.000
_cell.length_c   1.000
_cell.angle_alpha   90.00
_cell.angle_beta   90.00
_cell.angle_gamma   90.00
#
_symmetry.space_group_name_H-M   'P 1'
#
loop_
_entity.id
_entity.type
_entity.pdbx_description
1 polymer ?
#
loop_
_entity_poly.entity_id
_entity_poly.type
_entity_poly.pdbx_seq_one_letter_code
_entity_poly.pdbx_strand_id
1 'polypeptide(L)'
;MEDTSDMSFEELLELQSRGGPKACKQLAGRSAPKQSPRQPVCVADKHRPLEMSAKVRVPFLRQVVPISKKVARDPRFDDLSGEYNPEIFDKTYQFLNDIRAKEKVLVKKQLKKRRSGEEREKLQQLLRRMVRVLVGGWWEQLKADVIQSPFCSHLHPASPRIQEQQETAQQERKQQQEQRLALKQERRALAQQGHRPYFLKKSEQRQLALAEKFKELKRSKKLESFLSRKRRRNAGKDRKHLPLSN
;
A
#
# COMPACT_ATOMS: atom_id res chain seq x y z
N MET A 1 13.58 38.85 27.59
CA MET A 1 13.47 37.59 26.84
C MET A 1 12.07 37.11 27.07
N GLU A 2 11.23 37.08 26.03
CA GLU A 2 9.85 36.60 26.18
C GLU A 2 9.87 35.08 26.37
N ASP A 3 9.16 34.62 27.41
CA ASP A 3 9.07 33.21 27.75
C ASP A 3 8.37 32.45 26.61
N THR A 4 9.04 31.45 26.06
CA THR A 4 8.54 30.61 24.95
C THR A 4 7.26 29.81 25.27
N SER A 5 6.75 29.91 26.50
CA SER A 5 5.58 29.21 27.00
C SER A 5 4.26 29.73 26.44
N ASP A 6 4.18 31.00 26.03
CA ASP A 6 2.93 31.62 25.58
C ASP A 6 2.72 31.59 24.06
N MET A 7 3.72 31.11 23.29
CA MET A 7 3.63 31.01 21.84
C MET A 7 2.72 29.84 21.42
N SER A 8 1.85 30.08 20.44
CA SER A 8 1.00 29.03 19.92
C SER A 8 1.83 27.92 19.25
N PHE A 9 1.33 26.67 19.30
CA PHE A 9 2.00 25.53 18.66
C PHE A 9 2.34 25.77 17.17
N GLU A 10 1.54 26.61 16.50
CA GLU A 10 1.74 27.05 15.12
C GLU A 10 2.98 27.94 14.98
N GLU A 11 3.13 28.94 15.85
CA GLU A 11 4.28 29.86 15.86
C GLU A 11 5.58 29.15 16.23
N LEU A 12 5.53 28.20 17.17
CA LEU A 12 6.70 27.39 17.54
C LEU A 12 7.23 26.56 16.36
N LEU A 13 6.34 26.02 15.52
CA LEU A 13 6.74 25.27 14.34
C LEU A 13 7.21 26.18 13.20
N GLU A 14 6.63 27.37 13.06
CA GLU A 14 7.02 28.36 12.06
C GLU A 14 8.39 28.99 12.38
N LEU A 15 8.72 29.15 13.66
CA LEU A 15 10.08 29.49 14.12
C LEU A 15 11.09 28.39 13.75
N GLN A 16 10.69 27.12 13.86
CA GLN A 16 11.53 25.98 13.50
C GLN A 16 11.78 25.87 11.98
N SER A 17 10.81 26.27 11.14
CA SER A 17 10.96 26.28 9.68
C SER A 17 11.81 27.46 9.19
N ARG A 18 11.73 28.63 9.83
CA ARG A 18 12.55 29.81 9.51
C ARG A 18 14.02 29.66 9.92
N GLY A 19 14.31 29.04 11.07
CA GLY A 19 15.67 28.83 11.56
C GLY A 19 16.33 27.51 11.13
N GLY A 20 15.54 26.53 10.70
CA GLY A 20 15.99 25.15 10.57
C GLY A 20 16.48 24.57 11.91
N PRO A 21 16.71 23.24 11.98
CA PRO A 21 17.23 22.60 13.19
C PRO A 21 18.64 23.06 13.56
N LYS A 22 19.33 23.78 12.65
CA LYS A 22 20.66 24.35 12.89
C LYS A 22 20.63 25.75 13.50
N ALA A 23 19.74 26.68 13.14
CA ALA A 23 19.75 27.99 13.83
C ALA A 23 19.29 27.88 15.28
N CYS A 24 18.31 27.01 15.57
CA CYS A 24 17.88 26.73 16.94
C CYS A 24 19.01 26.10 17.79
N LYS A 25 19.86 25.26 17.18
CA LYS A 25 21.07 24.70 17.82
C LYS A 25 22.26 25.66 17.86
N GLN A 26 22.32 26.66 16.96
CA GLN A 26 23.41 27.64 16.90
C GLN A 26 23.41 28.64 18.05
N LEU A 27 22.28 28.80 18.75
CA LEU A 27 22.21 29.50 20.03
C LEU A 27 23.00 28.76 21.16
N ALA A 28 23.41 27.50 20.92
CA ALA A 28 24.14 26.66 21.87
C ALA A 28 25.56 26.25 21.40
N GLY A 29 26.17 26.95 20.44
CA GLY A 29 27.61 26.86 20.20
C GLY A 29 28.07 26.52 18.77
N ARG A 30 28.98 27.37 18.28
CA ARG A 30 29.98 27.26 17.19
C ARG A 30 29.72 26.26 16.06
N SER A 31 29.57 26.77 14.82
CA SER A 31 29.75 25.96 13.60
C SER A 31 30.83 26.58 12.70
N ALA A 32 31.81 25.76 12.31
CA ALA A 32 32.96 26.13 11.47
C ALA A 32 32.60 26.13 9.97
N PRO A 33 33.32 26.92 9.13
CA PRO A 33 33.02 27.05 7.71
C PRO A 33 33.25 25.75 6.94
N LYS A 34 32.35 25.47 5.99
CA LYS A 34 32.37 24.27 5.14
C LYS A 34 33.31 24.51 3.95
N GLN A 35 34.32 23.65 3.78
CA GLN A 35 35.25 23.70 2.64
C GLN A 35 34.54 23.41 1.31
N SER A 36 35.02 24.05 0.24
CA SER A 36 34.58 23.92 -1.15
C SER A 36 34.82 22.50 -1.72
N PRO A 37 34.11 22.11 -2.80
CA PRO A 37 34.30 20.80 -3.42
C PRO A 37 35.71 20.70 -4.00
N ARG A 38 36.45 19.63 -3.64
CA ARG A 38 37.75 19.35 -4.26
C ARG A 38 37.54 18.92 -5.71
N GLN A 39 38.34 19.44 -6.61
CA GLN A 39 38.31 19.08 -8.03
C GLN A 39 38.66 17.60 -8.23
N PRO A 40 38.09 16.94 -9.26
CA PRO A 40 38.45 15.57 -9.60
C PRO A 40 39.93 15.51 -9.94
N VAL A 41 40.65 14.60 -9.28
CA VAL A 41 42.08 14.39 -9.50
C VAL A 41 42.25 13.81 -10.90
N CYS A 42 43.03 14.48 -11.75
CA CYS A 42 43.40 13.97 -13.07
C CYS A 42 44.35 12.78 -12.90
N VAL A 43 44.04 11.68 -13.58
CA VAL A 43 44.88 10.48 -13.59
C VAL A 43 45.76 10.54 -14.83
N ALA A 44 47.08 10.52 -14.64
CA ALA A 44 48.01 10.49 -15.77
C ALA A 44 47.93 9.18 -16.57
N ASP A 45 47.53 8.08 -15.91
CA ASP A 45 47.49 6.73 -16.50
C ASP A 45 46.12 6.06 -16.36
N LYS A 46 45.50 5.72 -17.50
CA LYS A 46 44.11 5.22 -17.56
C LYS A 46 43.89 3.82 -16.98
N HIS A 47 44.98 3.07 -16.74
CA HIS A 47 44.95 1.69 -16.23
C HIS A 47 45.47 1.56 -14.79
N ARG A 48 45.81 2.68 -14.13
CA ARG A 48 46.31 2.67 -12.75
C ARG A 48 45.14 2.70 -11.76
N PRO A 49 45.09 1.79 -10.78
CA PRO A 49 44.13 1.89 -9.69
C PRO A 49 44.31 3.22 -8.93
N LEU A 50 43.18 3.87 -8.63
CA LEU A 50 43.14 5.09 -7.83
C LEU A 50 43.15 4.75 -6.34
N GLU A 51 44.13 5.27 -5.60
CA GLU A 51 44.13 5.19 -4.14
C GLU A 51 43.03 6.10 -3.56
N MET A 52 42.16 5.53 -2.73
CA MET A 52 41.11 6.24 -2.01
C MET A 52 41.33 6.13 -0.50
N SER A 53 41.14 7.22 0.24
CA SER A 53 41.25 7.18 1.70
C SER A 53 40.13 6.36 2.33
N ALA A 54 40.47 5.44 3.23
CA ALA A 54 39.52 4.69 4.05
C ALA A 54 38.62 5.56 4.94
N LYS A 55 38.96 6.85 5.12
CA LYS A 55 38.18 7.82 5.91
C LYS A 55 37.03 8.46 5.12
N VAL A 56 36.92 8.20 3.82
CA VAL A 56 35.82 8.74 2.99
C VAL A 56 34.53 7.99 3.33
N ARG A 57 33.51 8.74 3.77
CA ARG A 57 32.20 8.17 4.11
C ARG A 57 31.45 7.73 2.84
N VAL A 58 30.74 6.60 2.94
CA VAL A 58 29.93 6.04 1.85
C VAL A 58 28.83 7.03 1.42
N PRO A 59 28.62 7.29 0.12
CA PRO A 59 27.55 8.17 -0.36
C PRO A 59 26.17 7.58 -0.07
N PHE A 60 25.18 8.45 0.12
CA PHE A 60 23.80 8.07 0.43
C PHE A 60 23.13 7.26 -0.70
N LEU A 61 23.36 7.65 -1.96
CA LEU A 61 22.85 6.95 -3.13
C LEU A 61 24.01 6.22 -3.81
N ARG A 62 23.91 4.89 -3.93
CA ARG A 62 24.82 4.12 -4.79
C ARG A 62 24.43 4.36 -6.24
N GLN A 63 25.40 4.71 -7.09
CA GLN A 63 25.20 4.71 -8.52
C GLN A 63 25.12 3.25 -8.98
N VAL A 64 23.91 2.77 -9.19
CA VAL A 64 23.68 1.44 -9.77
C VAL A 64 23.88 1.58 -11.27
N VAL A 65 25.02 1.10 -11.77
CA VAL A 65 25.21 0.92 -13.21
C VAL A 65 24.21 -0.15 -13.65
N PRO A 66 23.36 0.10 -14.65
CA PRO A 66 22.49 -0.96 -15.17
C PRO A 66 23.38 -2.04 -15.77
N ILE A 67 23.40 -3.21 -15.14
CA ILE A 67 24.10 -4.39 -15.64
C ILE A 67 23.08 -5.18 -16.45
N SER A 68 23.33 -5.38 -17.75
CA SER A 68 22.51 -6.32 -18.52
C SER A 68 22.87 -7.73 -18.08
N LYS A 69 21.98 -8.32 -17.27
CA LYS A 69 22.14 -9.71 -16.83
C LYS A 69 21.44 -10.60 -17.85
N LYS A 70 22.14 -11.60 -18.38
CA LYS A 70 21.50 -12.66 -19.17
C LYS A 70 20.63 -13.50 -18.22
N VAL A 71 19.32 -13.34 -18.31
CA VAL A 71 18.37 -14.12 -17.51
C VAL A 71 17.98 -15.35 -18.33
N ALA A 72 18.25 -16.55 -17.82
CA ALA A 72 17.69 -17.76 -18.42
C ALA A 72 16.17 -17.71 -18.25
N ARG A 73 15.44 -17.66 -19.36
CA ARG A 73 13.97 -17.62 -19.36
C ARG A 73 13.43 -18.97 -19.78
N ASP A 74 12.45 -19.46 -19.03
CA ASP A 74 11.70 -20.65 -19.42
C ASP A 74 10.71 -20.22 -20.51
N PRO A 75 10.84 -20.71 -21.75
CA PRO A 75 9.97 -20.30 -22.85
C PRO A 75 8.50 -20.63 -22.60
N ARG A 76 8.15 -21.47 -21.62
CA ARG A 76 6.74 -21.71 -21.24
C ARG A 76 6.16 -20.58 -20.39
N PHE A 77 7.02 -19.82 -19.73
CA PHE A 77 6.68 -18.73 -18.82
C PHE A 77 7.33 -17.42 -19.23
N ASP A 78 7.80 -17.33 -20.48
CA ASP A 78 8.36 -16.10 -21.03
C ASP A 78 7.21 -15.25 -21.57
N ASP A 79 7.20 -13.97 -21.26
CA ASP A 79 6.12 -13.06 -21.71
C ASP A 79 6.04 -12.97 -23.25
N LEU A 80 7.12 -13.39 -23.94
CA LEU A 80 7.22 -13.45 -25.40
C LEU A 80 6.69 -14.76 -26.01
N SER A 81 6.24 -15.72 -25.19
CA SER A 81 5.84 -17.06 -25.65
C SER A 81 4.44 -17.15 -26.30
N GLY A 82 3.79 -15.99 -26.48
CA GLY A 82 2.54 -15.85 -27.21
C GLY A 82 1.33 -15.67 -26.30
N GLU A 83 0.18 -15.36 -26.91
CA GLU A 83 -1.08 -15.13 -26.21
C GLU A 83 -1.98 -16.37 -26.18
N TYR A 84 -2.88 -16.44 -25.21
CA TYR A 84 -3.85 -17.54 -25.09
C TYR A 84 -4.81 -17.56 -26.28
N ASN A 85 -4.83 -18.69 -26.99
CA ASN A 85 -5.70 -18.90 -28.15
C ASN A 85 -6.82 -19.91 -27.79
N PRO A 86 -8.08 -19.46 -27.59
CA PRO A 86 -9.15 -20.30 -27.08
C PRO A 86 -9.49 -21.46 -28.03
N GLU A 87 -9.45 -21.22 -29.35
CA GLU A 87 -9.82 -22.24 -30.33
C GLU A 87 -8.86 -23.45 -30.32
N ILE A 88 -7.56 -23.18 -30.20
CA ILE A 88 -6.54 -24.24 -30.14
C ILE A 88 -6.66 -24.99 -28.81
N PHE A 89 -6.92 -24.27 -27.72
CA PHE A 89 -7.12 -24.86 -26.40
C PHE A 89 -8.33 -25.81 -26.40
N ASP A 90 -9.47 -25.37 -26.91
CA ASP A 90 -10.69 -26.18 -26.94
C ASP A 90 -10.55 -27.44 -27.80
N LYS A 91 -9.81 -27.37 -28.91
CA LYS A 91 -9.50 -28.52 -29.76
C LYS A 91 -8.51 -29.48 -29.08
N THR A 92 -7.42 -28.95 -28.54
CA THR A 92 -6.33 -29.76 -27.93
C THR A 92 -6.82 -30.50 -26.68
N TYR A 93 -7.71 -29.87 -25.90
CA TYR A 93 -8.23 -30.43 -24.66
C TYR A 93 -9.68 -30.90 -24.75
N GLN A 94 -10.20 -31.12 -25.96
CA GLN A 94 -11.59 -31.54 -26.20
C GLN A 94 -11.97 -32.81 -25.43
N PHE A 95 -11.04 -33.76 -25.32
CA PHE A 95 -11.23 -35.04 -24.64
C PHE A 95 -11.57 -34.90 -23.14
N LEU A 96 -11.24 -33.76 -22.51
CA LEU A 96 -11.62 -33.49 -21.12
C LEU A 96 -13.14 -33.44 -20.95
N ASN A 97 -13.88 -33.06 -22.00
CA ASN A 97 -15.34 -33.08 -21.98
C ASN A 97 -15.88 -34.51 -21.86
N ASP A 98 -15.27 -35.46 -22.58
CA ASP A 98 -15.63 -36.87 -22.53
C ASP A 98 -15.33 -37.49 -21.17
N ILE A 99 -14.17 -37.16 -20.59
CA ILE A 99 -13.78 -37.60 -19.26
C ILE A 99 -14.79 -37.06 -18.22
N ARG A 100 -15.09 -35.77 -18.25
CA ARG A 100 -16.08 -35.15 -17.35
C ARG A 100 -17.46 -35.76 -17.50
N ALA A 101 -17.88 -36.11 -18.71
CA ALA A 101 -19.17 -36.77 -18.97
C ALA A 101 -19.21 -38.18 -18.37
N LYS A 102 -18.15 -38.98 -18.57
CA LYS A 102 -18.00 -40.31 -17.98
C LYS A 102 -18.04 -40.26 -16.45
N GLU A 103 -17.28 -39.35 -15.85
CA GLU A 103 -17.26 -39.15 -14.39
C GLU A 103 -18.65 -38.77 -13.84
N LYS A 104 -19.39 -37.88 -14.51
CA LYS A 104 -20.76 -37.51 -14.09
C LYS A 104 -21.70 -38.72 -14.07
N VAL A 105 -21.61 -39.59 -15.08
CA VAL A 105 -22.42 -40.81 -15.14
C VAL A 105 -22.05 -41.74 -13.98
N LEU A 106 -20.77 -41.90 -13.68
CA LEU A 106 -20.30 -42.71 -12.54
C LEU A 106 -20.81 -42.17 -11.21
N VAL A 107 -20.70 -40.85 -10.97
CA VAL A 107 -21.18 -40.22 -9.73
C VAL A 107 -22.70 -40.37 -9.59
N LYS A 108 -23.48 -40.21 -10.67
CA LYS A 108 -24.93 -40.44 -10.67
C LYS A 108 -25.27 -41.91 -10.36
N LYS A 109 -24.53 -42.87 -10.91
CA LYS A 109 -24.71 -44.30 -10.62
C LYS A 109 -24.44 -44.60 -9.13
N GLN A 110 -23.38 -44.01 -8.56
CA GLN A 110 -23.06 -44.18 -7.14
C GLN A 110 -24.13 -43.55 -6.22
N LEU A 111 -24.68 -42.39 -6.59
CA LEU A 111 -25.78 -41.74 -5.86
C LEU A 111 -27.06 -42.58 -5.84
N LYS A 112 -27.36 -43.29 -6.93
CA LYS A 112 -28.53 -44.19 -6.99
C LYS A 112 -28.35 -45.43 -6.10
N LYS A 113 -27.12 -45.92 -5.94
CA LYS A 113 -26.82 -47.11 -5.12
C LYS A 113 -26.87 -46.84 -3.61
N ARG A 114 -26.50 -45.63 -3.17
CA ARG A 114 -26.42 -45.29 -1.74
C ARG A 114 -27.71 -44.62 -1.27
N ARG A 115 -28.37 -45.14 -0.23
CA ARG A 115 -29.68 -44.67 0.26
C ARG A 115 -29.59 -43.36 1.08
N SER A 116 -28.63 -43.23 2.01
CA SER A 116 -28.32 -41.99 2.79
C SER A 116 -27.01 -42.14 3.58
N GLY A 117 -26.32 -41.03 3.87
CA GLY A 117 -25.05 -40.98 4.63
C GLY A 117 -24.10 -39.88 4.16
N GLU A 118 -23.04 -39.58 4.92
CA GLU A 118 -22.03 -38.55 4.58
C GLU A 118 -21.43 -38.76 3.18
N GLU A 119 -21.25 -40.01 2.76
CA GLU A 119 -20.72 -40.35 1.44
C GLU A 119 -21.68 -39.95 0.31
N ARG A 120 -23.00 -40.03 0.52
CA ARG A 120 -24.00 -39.55 -0.45
C ARG A 120 -23.94 -38.03 -0.55
N GLU A 121 -23.74 -37.32 0.55
CA GLU A 121 -23.55 -35.87 0.56
C GLU A 121 -22.26 -35.44 -0.15
N LYS A 122 -21.13 -36.13 0.11
CA LYS A 122 -19.86 -35.91 -0.60
C LYS A 122 -20.03 -36.10 -2.11
N LEU A 123 -20.75 -37.14 -2.54
CA LEU A 123 -21.06 -37.38 -3.96
C LEU A 123 -21.99 -36.32 -4.54
N GLN A 124 -22.97 -35.82 -3.78
CA GLN A 124 -23.81 -34.69 -4.19
C GLN A 124 -22.99 -33.40 -4.32
N GLN A 125 -22.08 -33.12 -3.39
CA GLN A 125 -21.17 -31.97 -3.46
C GLN A 125 -20.23 -32.06 -4.66
N LEU A 126 -19.68 -33.25 -4.93
CA LEU A 126 -18.86 -33.52 -6.11
C LEU A 126 -19.65 -33.26 -7.40
N LEU A 127 -20.87 -33.79 -7.51
CA LEU A 127 -21.73 -33.54 -8.67
C LEU A 127 -22.03 -32.04 -8.83
N ARG A 128 -22.33 -31.33 -7.74
CA ARG A 128 -22.53 -29.86 -7.76
C ARG A 128 -21.29 -29.13 -8.28
N ARG A 129 -20.08 -29.52 -7.86
CA ARG A 129 -18.81 -28.94 -8.35
C ARG A 129 -18.59 -29.22 -9.83
N MET A 130 -18.78 -30.46 -10.28
CA MET A 130 -18.62 -30.86 -11.68
C MET A 130 -19.66 -30.23 -12.61
N VAL A 131 -20.84 -29.90 -12.09
CA VAL A 131 -21.89 -29.18 -12.83
C VAL A 131 -21.59 -27.69 -12.88
N ARG A 132 -21.14 -27.06 -11.78
CA ARG A 132 -20.84 -25.62 -11.70
C ARG A 132 -19.78 -25.16 -12.72
N VAL A 133 -18.73 -25.97 -12.94
CA VAL A 133 -17.64 -25.64 -13.88
C VAL A 133 -18.11 -25.65 -15.35
N LEU A 134 -19.20 -26.35 -15.67
CA LEU A 134 -19.73 -26.46 -17.04
C LEU A 134 -20.78 -25.39 -17.37
N VAL A 135 -21.28 -24.64 -16.39
CA VAL A 135 -22.21 -23.54 -16.64
C VAL A 135 -21.43 -22.23 -16.75
N GLY A 136 -20.51 -22.18 -17.72
CA GLY A 136 -19.91 -20.93 -18.20
C GLY A 136 -20.72 -20.29 -19.35
N GLY A 137 -21.76 -20.96 -19.85
CA GLY A 137 -22.55 -20.47 -20.99
C GLY A 137 -24.02 -20.90 -21.04
N TRP A 138 -24.55 -21.55 -19.99
CA TRP A 138 -25.96 -21.99 -19.94
C TRP A 138 -26.75 -21.36 -18.77
N TRP A 139 -26.18 -20.35 -18.10
CA TRP A 139 -26.89 -19.55 -17.09
C TRP A 139 -27.83 -18.49 -17.68
N GLU A 140 -27.89 -18.33 -19.00
CA GLU A 140 -28.87 -17.45 -19.66
C GLU A 140 -30.19 -18.16 -19.96
N GLN A 141 -30.16 -19.43 -20.36
CA GLN A 141 -31.40 -20.17 -20.65
C GLN A 141 -32.19 -20.55 -19.39
N LEU A 142 -31.51 -20.92 -18.30
CA LEU A 142 -32.17 -21.29 -17.02
C LEU A 142 -32.56 -20.08 -16.16
N LYS A 143 -32.11 -18.86 -16.49
CA LYS A 143 -32.62 -17.63 -15.87
C LYS A 143 -34.04 -17.31 -16.36
N ALA A 144 -34.37 -17.59 -17.62
CA ALA A 144 -35.71 -17.34 -18.15
C ALA A 144 -36.80 -18.12 -17.37
N ASP A 145 -36.52 -19.36 -16.97
CA ASP A 145 -37.51 -20.21 -16.29
C ASP A 145 -37.52 -20.09 -14.74
N VAL A 146 -36.51 -19.45 -14.13
CA VAL A 146 -36.41 -19.30 -12.66
C VAL A 146 -36.71 -17.85 -12.19
N ILE A 147 -36.89 -16.89 -13.11
CA ILE A 147 -37.23 -15.48 -12.79
C ILE A 147 -38.75 -15.27 -12.60
N GLN A 148 -39.58 -16.32 -12.60
CA GLN A 148 -41.01 -16.26 -12.27
C GLN A 148 -41.36 -16.80 -10.87
N SER A 149 -40.38 -16.83 -9.95
CA SER A 149 -40.65 -17.08 -8.53
C SER A 149 -40.76 -15.75 -7.76
N PRO A 150 -41.89 -15.46 -7.08
CA PRO A 150 -42.12 -14.16 -6.43
C PRO A 150 -41.43 -14.03 -5.06
N PHE A 151 -40.50 -14.92 -4.70
CA PHE A 151 -39.93 -14.98 -3.34
C PHE A 151 -38.40 -14.82 -3.32
N CYS A 152 -37.89 -13.75 -3.93
CA CYS A 152 -36.53 -13.27 -3.65
C CYS A 152 -36.39 -11.79 -3.98
N SER A 153 -37.17 -10.95 -3.29
CA SER A 153 -36.99 -9.49 -3.30
C SER A 153 -36.60 -9.05 -1.88
N HIS A 154 -35.29 -9.04 -1.61
CA HIS A 154 -34.56 -8.07 -0.78
C HIS A 154 -33.28 -8.68 -0.21
N LEU A 155 -32.28 -8.91 -1.07
CA LEU A 155 -30.91 -8.64 -0.65
C LEU A 155 -30.72 -7.14 -0.80
N HIS A 156 -30.75 -6.40 0.32
CA HIS A 156 -30.32 -5.01 0.30
C HIS A 156 -28.85 -4.97 -0.14
N PRO A 157 -28.49 -4.19 -1.17
CA PRO A 157 -27.08 -3.94 -1.48
C PRO A 157 -26.40 -3.35 -0.24
N ALA A 158 -25.11 -3.64 -0.07
CA ALA A 158 -24.30 -3.03 1.00
C ALA A 158 -24.56 -1.51 1.03
N SER A 159 -24.77 -0.96 2.23
CA SER A 159 -25.14 0.45 2.40
C SER A 159 -24.17 1.36 1.62
N PRO A 160 -24.66 2.30 0.78
CA PRO A 160 -23.81 3.15 -0.05
C PRO A 160 -22.74 3.90 0.75
N ARG A 161 -23.00 4.14 2.03
CA ARG A 161 -22.08 4.75 2.99
C ARG A 161 -20.85 3.90 3.31
N ILE A 162 -20.98 2.58 3.34
CA ILE A 162 -19.84 1.67 3.60
C ILE A 162 -18.91 1.65 2.38
N GLN A 163 -19.49 1.69 1.19
CA GLN A 163 -18.74 1.71 -0.06
C GLN A 163 -17.97 3.04 -0.22
N GLU A 164 -18.63 4.17 0.03
CA GLU A 164 -18.00 5.50 0.04
C GLU A 164 -16.87 5.62 1.08
N GLN A 165 -17.04 5.03 2.27
CA GLN A 165 -16.00 4.97 3.30
C GLN A 165 -14.78 4.13 2.89
N GLN A 166 -15.01 3.04 2.15
CA GLN A 166 -13.92 2.21 1.64
C GLN A 166 -13.17 2.90 0.50
N GLU A 167 -13.89 3.55 -0.41
CA GLU A 167 -13.32 4.28 -1.55
C GLU A 167 -12.47 5.47 -1.09
N THR A 168 -12.98 6.29 -0.17
CA THR A 168 -12.23 7.39 0.45
C THR A 168 -10.96 6.90 1.14
N ALA A 169 -11.05 5.82 1.95
CA ALA A 169 -9.88 5.23 2.59
C ALA A 169 -8.84 4.69 1.59
N GLN A 170 -9.28 4.14 0.45
CA GLN A 170 -8.38 3.71 -0.62
C GLN A 170 -7.71 4.89 -1.32
N GLN A 171 -8.46 5.96 -1.63
CA GLN A 171 -7.93 7.18 -2.22
C GLN A 171 -6.91 7.85 -1.31
N GLU A 172 -7.19 7.98 -0.01
CA GLU A 172 -6.25 8.53 0.98
C GLU A 172 -4.96 7.71 1.02
N ARG A 173 -5.05 6.38 0.99
CA ARG A 173 -3.86 5.50 0.94
C ARG A 173 -3.05 5.71 -0.34
N LYS A 174 -3.70 5.84 -1.50
CA LYS A 174 -3.04 6.11 -2.79
C LYS A 174 -2.33 7.46 -2.76
N GLN A 175 -3.02 8.52 -2.32
CA GLN A 175 -2.44 9.86 -2.17
C GLN A 175 -1.22 9.87 -1.23
N GLN A 176 -1.29 9.18 -0.08
CA GLN A 176 -0.15 9.05 0.83
C GLN A 176 1.04 8.31 0.19
N GLN A 177 0.78 7.27 -0.59
CA GLN A 177 1.83 6.54 -1.31
C GLN A 177 2.50 7.43 -2.35
N GLU A 178 1.71 8.17 -3.14
CA GLU A 178 2.20 9.12 -4.15
C GLU A 178 3.05 10.23 -3.53
N GLN A 179 2.57 10.86 -2.45
CA GLN A 179 3.33 11.87 -1.71
C GLN A 179 4.67 11.30 -1.19
N ARG A 180 4.66 10.08 -0.66
CA ARG A 180 5.88 9.42 -0.17
C ARG A 180 6.86 9.13 -1.30
N LEU A 181 6.36 8.70 -2.46
CA LEU A 181 7.18 8.44 -3.64
C LEU A 181 7.76 9.74 -4.20
N ALA A 182 6.96 10.81 -4.31
CA ALA A 182 7.40 12.13 -4.76
C ALA A 182 8.52 12.68 -3.86
N LEU A 183 8.32 12.67 -2.55
CA LEU A 183 9.33 13.12 -1.58
C LEU A 183 10.60 12.24 -1.59
N LYS A 184 10.47 10.95 -1.92
CA LYS A 184 11.62 10.07 -2.14
C LYS A 184 12.38 10.44 -3.43
N GLN A 185 11.67 10.78 -4.50
CA GLN A 185 12.27 11.23 -5.76
C GLN A 185 12.99 12.57 -5.59
N GLU A 186 12.37 13.55 -4.94
CA GLU A 186 12.97 14.86 -4.66
C GLU A 186 14.26 14.71 -3.83
N ARG A 187 14.22 13.91 -2.75
CA ARG A 187 15.43 13.60 -1.96
C ARG A 187 16.52 12.97 -2.80
N ARG A 188 16.16 12.09 -3.75
CA ARG A 188 17.11 11.44 -4.65
C ARG A 188 17.72 12.46 -5.61
N ALA A 189 16.94 13.40 -6.15
CA ALA A 189 17.41 14.48 -7.01
C ALA A 189 18.37 15.42 -6.28
N LEU A 190 18.04 15.83 -5.05
CA LEU A 190 18.95 16.61 -4.20
C LEU A 190 20.26 15.86 -3.93
N ALA A 191 20.18 14.55 -3.69
CA ALA A 191 21.38 13.72 -3.51
C ALA A 191 22.22 13.62 -4.80
N GLN A 192 21.60 13.59 -5.98
CA GLN A 192 22.30 13.62 -7.27
C GLN A 192 23.01 14.96 -7.52
N GLN A 193 22.44 16.06 -7.05
CA GLN A 193 23.08 17.39 -7.05
C GLN A 193 24.22 17.51 -6.01
N GLY A 194 24.51 16.45 -5.23
CA GLY A 194 25.57 16.44 -4.23
C GLY A 194 25.14 16.96 -2.85
N HIS A 195 23.87 17.34 -2.67
CA HIS A 195 23.34 17.69 -1.35
C HIS A 195 23.17 16.44 -0.48
N ARG A 196 23.09 16.64 0.84
CA ARG A 196 22.86 15.58 1.83
C ARG A 196 21.48 15.80 2.46
N PRO A 197 20.40 15.24 1.90
CA PRO A 197 19.05 15.45 2.40
C PRO A 197 18.94 15.05 3.87
N TYR A 198 18.33 15.90 4.69
CA TYR A 198 18.08 15.60 6.10
C TYR A 198 16.78 14.78 6.24
N PHE A 199 16.84 13.69 7.01
CA PHE A 199 15.68 12.85 7.30
C PHE A 199 15.07 13.30 8.61
N LEU A 200 13.91 13.97 8.53
CA LEU A 200 13.11 14.29 9.70
C LEU A 200 12.78 13.02 10.47
N LYS A 201 12.91 13.08 11.80
CA LYS A 201 12.54 11.97 12.69
C LYS A 201 11.03 11.71 12.61
N LYS A 202 10.60 10.50 12.96
CA LYS A 202 9.16 10.15 13.01
C LYS A 202 8.36 11.08 13.93
N SER A 203 8.95 11.53 15.05
CA SER A 203 8.33 12.50 15.96
C SER A 203 8.12 13.87 15.29
N GLU A 204 9.14 14.36 14.59
CA GLU A 204 9.11 15.64 13.86
C GLU A 204 8.08 15.59 12.73
N GLN A 205 8.04 14.48 11.97
CA GLN A 205 7.02 14.27 10.94
C GLN A 205 5.59 14.30 11.53
N ARG A 206 5.38 13.70 12.70
CA ARG A 206 4.08 13.76 13.39
C ARG A 206 3.74 15.18 13.84
N GLN A 207 4.70 15.96 14.33
CA GLN A 207 4.48 17.36 14.71
C GLN A 207 4.08 18.22 13.51
N LEU A 208 4.78 18.06 12.37
CA LEU A 208 4.47 18.76 11.12
C LEU A 208 3.05 18.42 10.64
N ALA A 209 2.70 17.14 10.58
CA ALA A 209 1.36 16.69 10.18
C ALA A 209 0.27 17.20 11.14
N LEU A 210 0.55 17.23 12.46
CA LEU A 210 -0.38 17.78 13.45
C LEU A 210 -0.61 19.28 13.26
N ALA A 211 0.43 20.03 12.91
CA ALA A 211 0.30 21.47 12.67
C ALA A 211 -0.46 21.77 11.38
N GLU A 212 -0.20 21.05 10.28
CA GLU A 212 -0.98 21.17 9.05
C GLU A 212 -2.47 20.91 9.31
N LYS A 213 -2.77 19.86 10.06
CA LYS A 213 -4.14 19.56 10.49
C LYS A 213 -4.75 20.67 11.35
N PHE A 214 -3.97 21.29 12.23
CA PHE A 214 -4.43 22.42 13.04
C PHE A 214 -4.74 23.64 12.18
N LYS A 215 -3.86 23.97 11.22
CA LYS A 215 -4.05 25.04 10.23
C LYS A 215 -5.33 24.82 9.42
N GLU A 216 -5.56 23.60 8.96
CA GLU A 216 -6.77 23.22 8.24
C GLU A 216 -8.04 23.40 9.10
N LEU A 217 -8.03 22.90 10.34
CA LEU A 217 -9.17 23.02 11.26
C LEU A 217 -9.47 24.47 11.67
N LYS A 218 -8.43 25.31 11.77
CA LYS A 218 -8.54 26.75 12.04
C LYS A 218 -9.17 27.47 10.86
N ARG A 219 -8.70 27.19 9.63
CA ARG A 219 -9.30 27.69 8.38
C ARG A 219 -10.76 27.28 8.23
N SER A 220 -11.07 26.02 8.54
CA SER A 220 -12.43 25.49 8.44
C SER A 220 -13.35 25.89 9.62
N LYS A 221 -12.86 26.70 10.59
CA LYS A 221 -13.56 27.09 11.83
C LYS A 221 -14.13 25.91 12.64
N LYS A 222 -13.54 24.71 12.52
CA LYS A 222 -13.96 23.48 13.23
C LYS A 222 -13.06 23.14 14.41
N LEU A 223 -12.05 23.96 14.67
CA LEU A 223 -11.04 23.73 15.69
C LEU A 223 -11.63 23.56 17.10
N GLU A 224 -12.48 24.49 17.54
CA GLU A 224 -13.09 24.44 18.88
C GLU A 224 -13.92 23.18 19.12
N SER A 225 -14.73 22.80 18.13
CA SER A 225 -15.52 21.56 18.18
C SER A 225 -14.63 20.32 18.25
N PHE A 226 -13.53 20.30 17.48
CA PHE A 226 -12.55 19.22 17.50
C PHE A 226 -11.85 19.11 18.86
N LEU A 227 -11.39 20.24 19.43
CA LEU A 227 -10.75 20.29 20.74
C LEU A 227 -11.71 19.86 21.85
N SER A 228 -12.96 20.31 21.85
CA SER A 228 -13.99 19.88 22.80
C SER A 228 -14.22 18.36 22.76
N ARG A 229 -14.40 17.79 21.55
CA ARG A 229 -14.53 16.34 21.37
C ARG A 229 -13.29 15.58 21.83
N LYS A 230 -12.09 16.11 21.56
CA LYS A 230 -10.82 15.50 21.97
C LYS A 230 -10.66 15.53 23.49
N ARG A 231 -10.96 16.66 24.14
CA ARG A 231 -11.01 16.81 25.61
C ARG A 231 -11.93 15.76 26.25
N ARG A 232 -13.16 15.59 25.75
CA ARG A 232 -14.10 14.58 26.25
C ARG A 232 -13.57 13.15 26.11
N ARG A 233 -12.95 12.80 24.97
CA ARG A 233 -12.37 11.45 24.76
C ARG A 233 -11.15 11.19 25.65
N ASN A 234 -10.31 12.20 25.85
CA ASN A 234 -9.14 12.09 26.71
C ASN A 234 -9.58 11.93 28.18
N ALA A 235 -10.49 12.77 28.67
CA ALA A 235 -11.04 12.64 30.03
C ALA A 235 -11.62 11.24 30.29
N GLY A 236 -12.30 10.64 29.31
CA GLY A 236 -12.79 9.27 29.42
C GLY A 236 -11.71 8.20 29.45
N LYS A 237 -10.52 8.45 28.89
CA LYS A 237 -9.34 7.57 29.00
C LYS A 237 -8.63 7.77 30.33
N ASP A 238 -8.45 9.03 30.73
CA ASP A 238 -7.77 9.39 31.97
C ASP A 238 -8.55 8.83 33.17
N ARG A 239 -9.89 8.86 33.13
CA ARG A 239 -10.77 8.22 34.12
C ARG A 239 -10.52 6.71 34.30
N LYS A 240 -10.00 6.00 33.30
CA LYS A 240 -9.65 4.57 33.42
C LYS A 240 -8.38 4.33 34.23
N HIS A 241 -7.54 5.35 34.36
CA HIS A 241 -6.26 5.29 35.05
C HIS A 241 -6.29 6.03 36.40
N LEU A 242 -7.40 6.70 36.73
CA LEU A 242 -7.62 7.28 38.05
C LEU A 242 -8.09 6.19 39.02
N PRO A 243 -7.63 6.21 40.28
CA PRO A 243 -8.13 5.29 41.30
C PRO A 243 -9.64 5.50 41.43
N LEU A 244 -10.39 4.41 41.45
CA LEU A 244 -11.81 4.45 41.82
C LEU A 244 -11.86 4.80 43.30
N SER A 245 -12.50 5.92 43.64
CA SER A 245 -12.76 6.26 45.04
C SER A 245 -13.64 5.16 45.65
N ASN A 246 -13.15 4.54 46.73
CA ASN A 246 -13.94 3.62 47.55
C ASN A 246 -15.11 4.36 48.22
#